data_AF-A0A258G6E8-F1
#
_entry.id   AF-A0A258G6E8-F1
#
_cell.length_a   1.000
_cell.length_b   1.000
_cell.length_c   1.000
_cell.angle_alpha   90.00
_cell.angle_beta   90.00
_cell.angle_gamma   90.00
#
_symmetry.space_group_name_H-M   'P 1'
#
loop_
_entity.id
_entity.type
_entity.pdbx_description
1 polymer ?
#
loop_
_entity_poly.entity_id
_entity_poly.type
_entity_poly.pdbx_seq_one_letter_code
_entity_poly.pdbx_strand_id
1 'polypeptide(L)'
;MTSSIAPVAASAPQRTLFSVTPFVELAVLAGAIGIGIATYFIIDSDKSVQHLLSPPLVALLLVANLVPGVALLVLIGRRVAHRRAALSPIGGSGRLHVRLVALFSVIAAVPMLLVTIFASLLFQYGVEFWFSDKASKMLENTTALARVSYSQMLNRWEEATVTMAGDMSTALNQRQLSDTALAGIFAQQVFFRSLSEGVMFKVLPSGEIQTFALVNPYEVDLAKQISPMAIAAVRAGKRSYVSVGGDRIRTVTMIPQTDQLFLYAARVTDVKVMADQTRRADAVLADYRSLIKRSRSLQLQFNAALLGISLIIVGIAVWIALAVADRLVRPVGELVSAARRVEGGDLTARVAAPTAQDEVGTLANAFNAMTSRLQQQTSALVTANDQLDSRRALIEAVMSGVTAGVISISHDGMVRLINSSAIALLGVGDEA
;
A
#
# COMPACT_ATOMS: atom_id res chain seq x y z
N MET A 1 80.57 11.10 10.62
CA MET A 1 79.68 12.27 10.55
C MET A 1 78.34 11.81 10.00
N THR A 2 77.35 11.92 10.86
CA THR A 2 75.88 11.78 10.72
C THR A 2 75.28 11.77 9.30
N SER A 3 74.70 10.63 8.91
CA SER A 3 73.64 10.56 7.89
C SER A 3 72.28 10.52 8.60
N SER A 4 71.52 11.61 8.46
CA SER A 4 70.21 11.84 9.07
C SER A 4 69.14 10.97 8.39
N ILE A 5 68.47 10.13 9.17
CA ILE A 5 67.27 9.39 8.78
C ILE A 5 66.10 10.38 8.71
N ALA A 6 65.50 10.55 7.52
CA ALA A 6 64.26 11.30 7.36
C ALA A 6 63.07 10.45 7.87
N PRO A 7 62.07 11.04 8.55
CA PRO A 7 60.91 10.29 9.01
C PRO A 7 59.97 9.98 7.85
N VAL A 8 59.51 8.73 7.80
CA VAL A 8 58.44 8.26 6.91
C VAL A 8 57.17 9.07 7.21
N ALA A 9 56.70 9.83 6.22
CA ALA A 9 55.47 10.59 6.31
C ALA A 9 54.29 9.65 6.60
N ALA A 10 53.64 9.85 7.74
CA ALA A 10 52.39 9.19 8.07
C ALA A 10 51.34 9.52 6.99
N SER A 11 50.89 8.50 6.27
CA SER A 11 49.80 8.63 5.30
C SER A 11 48.52 9.08 6.03
N ALA A 12 48.03 10.26 5.67
CA ALA A 12 46.76 10.79 6.16
C ALA A 12 45.62 9.78 5.87
N PRO A 13 44.63 9.63 6.77
CA PRO A 13 43.53 8.70 6.55
C PRO A 13 42.72 9.16 5.34
N GLN A 14 42.69 8.34 4.29
CA GLN A 14 41.80 8.54 3.14
C GLN A 14 40.36 8.57 3.64
N ARG A 15 39.77 9.77 3.70
CA ARG A 15 38.33 9.97 3.92
C ARG A 15 37.59 9.37 2.73
N THR A 16 37.08 8.15 2.92
CA THR A 16 36.26 7.48 1.91
C THR A 16 34.91 8.22 1.77
N LEU A 17 34.60 8.62 0.53
CA LEU A 17 33.40 9.34 0.09
C LEU A 17 32.05 8.60 0.29
N PHE A 18 32.03 7.47 1.02
CA PHE A 18 30.83 6.62 1.18
C PHE A 18 30.64 6.08 2.60
N SER A 19 31.03 6.83 3.63
CA SER A 19 30.44 6.63 4.96
C SER A 19 29.01 7.20 4.92
N VAL A 20 28.04 6.38 4.50
CA VAL A 20 26.62 6.72 4.72
C VAL A 20 26.42 6.78 6.23
N THR A 21 26.43 7.99 6.74
CA THR A 21 26.37 8.35 8.14
C THR A 21 25.00 8.02 8.73
N PRO A 22 24.89 7.86 10.07
CA PRO A 22 23.60 7.81 10.78
C PRO A 22 22.62 8.93 10.37
N PHE A 23 23.14 10.04 9.83
CA PHE A 23 22.35 11.09 9.18
C PHE A 23 21.41 10.60 8.07
N VAL A 24 21.84 9.70 7.18
CA VAL A 24 20.98 9.22 6.08
C VAL A 24 19.88 8.30 6.60
N GLU A 25 20.18 7.43 7.56
CA GLU A 25 19.17 6.61 8.24
C GLU A 25 18.11 7.49 8.91
N LEU A 26 18.55 8.55 9.61
CA LEU A 26 17.68 9.49 10.29
C LEU A 26 16.87 10.35 9.32
N ALA A 27 17.46 10.76 8.20
CA ALA A 27 16.76 11.50 7.14
C ALA A 27 15.68 10.66 6.46
N VAL A 28 15.96 9.39 6.15
CA VAL A 28 14.95 8.47 5.56
C VAL A 28 13.84 8.18 6.56
N LEU A 29 14.17 7.99 7.85
CA LEU A 29 13.17 7.81 8.90
C LEU A 29 12.28 9.05 9.06
N ALA A 30 12.88 10.24 9.13
CA ALA A 30 12.15 11.50 9.21
C ALA A 30 11.26 11.72 7.98
N GLY A 31 11.77 11.39 6.78
CA GLY A 31 10.99 11.41 5.54
C GLY A 31 9.82 10.44 5.56
N ALA A 32 10.02 9.19 6.01
CA ALA A 32 8.97 8.19 6.15
C ALA A 32 7.86 8.65 7.11
N ILE A 33 8.24 9.22 8.26
CA ILE A 33 7.29 9.79 9.23
C ILE A 33 6.55 10.98 8.62
N GLY A 34 7.26 11.89 7.95
CA GLY A 34 6.67 13.06 7.29
C GLY A 34 5.66 12.67 6.21
N ILE A 35 5.99 11.66 5.39
CA ILE A 35 5.08 11.13 4.36
C ILE A 35 3.89 10.42 5.00
N GLY A 36 4.09 9.65 6.08
CA GLY A 36 2.99 9.02 6.81
C GLY A 36 2.01 10.05 7.38
N ILE A 37 2.54 11.12 7.97
CA ILE A 37 1.74 12.26 8.48
C ILE A 37 1.00 12.95 7.34
N ALA A 38 1.69 13.27 6.23
CA ALA A 38 1.07 13.89 5.07
C ALA A 38 -0.04 13.01 4.48
N THR A 39 0.19 11.69 4.41
CA THR A 39 -0.79 10.70 3.95
C THR A 39 -2.03 10.69 4.85
N TYR A 40 -1.84 10.70 6.16
CA TYR A 40 -2.95 10.80 7.12
C TYR A 40 -3.76 12.09 6.91
N PHE A 41 -3.10 13.24 6.79
CA PHE A 41 -3.78 14.51 6.56
C PHE A 41 -4.47 14.57 5.19
N ILE A 42 -3.90 13.99 4.13
CA ILE A 42 -4.57 13.92 2.81
C ILE A 42 -5.84 13.06 2.91
N ILE A 43 -5.76 11.90 3.56
CA ILE A 43 -6.92 11.01 3.72
C ILE A 43 -7.99 11.62 4.65
N ASP A 44 -7.59 12.33 5.71
CA ASP A 44 -8.52 12.99 6.65
C ASP A 44 -9.10 14.30 6.09
N SER A 45 -8.32 15.10 5.35
CA SER A 45 -8.78 16.38 4.79
C SER A 45 -9.88 16.21 3.74
N ASP A 46 -9.90 15.07 3.05
CA ASP A 46 -10.99 14.69 2.14
C ASP A 46 -12.22 14.16 2.90
N LYS A 47 -12.82 15.04 3.73
CA LYS A 47 -14.05 14.79 4.51
C LYS A 47 -15.31 14.76 3.64
N SER A 48 -15.19 14.96 2.34
CA SER A 48 -16.23 14.67 1.37
C SER A 48 -16.47 13.17 1.31
N VAL A 49 -17.32 12.65 2.20
CA VAL A 49 -17.76 11.25 2.21
C VAL A 49 -18.48 10.83 0.91
N GLN A 50 -18.76 11.79 0.03
CA GLN A 50 -19.53 11.59 -1.20
C GLN A 50 -18.69 11.16 -2.41
N HIS A 51 -17.36 11.31 -2.38
CA HIS A 51 -16.51 10.90 -3.50
C HIS A 51 -15.41 9.92 -3.07
N LEU A 52 -15.12 8.97 -3.94
CA LEU A 52 -13.97 8.07 -3.81
C LEU A 52 -12.69 8.87 -4.07
N LEU A 53 -11.60 8.54 -3.36
CA LEU A 53 -10.27 9.09 -3.67
C LEU A 53 -9.90 8.69 -5.10
N SER A 54 -9.29 9.59 -5.86
CA SER A 54 -8.91 9.28 -7.24
C SER A 54 -7.88 8.14 -7.26
N PRO A 55 -8.03 7.14 -8.14
CA PRO A 55 -7.05 6.05 -8.27
C PRO A 55 -5.59 6.53 -8.29
N PRO A 56 -5.18 7.48 -9.16
CA PRO A 56 -3.78 7.89 -9.22
C PRO A 56 -3.27 8.47 -7.90
N LEU A 57 -4.11 9.15 -7.11
CA LEU A 57 -3.73 9.69 -5.80
C LEU A 57 -3.53 8.57 -4.77
N VAL A 58 -4.42 7.58 -4.72
CA VAL A 58 -4.28 6.45 -3.80
C VAL A 58 -3.05 5.60 -4.14
N ALA A 59 -2.81 5.34 -5.43
CA ALA A 59 -1.60 4.65 -5.89
C ALA A 59 -0.33 5.46 -5.55
N LEU A 60 -0.36 6.79 -5.74
CA LEU A 60 0.74 7.67 -5.37
C LEU A 60 1.02 7.64 -3.86
N LEU A 61 -0.02 7.73 -3.02
CA LEU A 61 0.12 7.64 -1.56
C LEU A 61 0.73 6.30 -1.14
N LEU A 62 0.27 5.20 -1.75
CA LEU A 62 0.82 3.87 -1.49
C LEU A 62 2.32 3.82 -1.82
N VAL A 63 2.71 4.28 -3.01
CA VAL A 63 4.12 4.32 -3.43
C VAL A 63 4.96 5.23 -2.54
N ALA A 64 4.42 6.40 -2.20
CA ALA A 64 5.07 7.38 -1.35
C ALA A 64 5.38 6.81 0.04
N ASN A 65 4.52 5.96 0.61
CA ASN A 65 4.80 5.27 1.87
C ASN A 65 5.68 4.03 1.70
N LEU A 66 5.51 3.31 0.60
CA LEU A 66 6.22 2.06 0.34
C LEU A 66 7.71 2.30 0.09
N VAL A 67 8.08 3.30 -0.71
CA VAL A 67 9.49 3.57 -1.06
C VAL A 67 10.37 3.85 0.18
N PRO A 68 10.00 4.76 1.10
CA PRO A 68 10.72 4.95 2.36
C PRO A 68 10.70 3.71 3.25
N GLY A 69 9.59 2.97 3.30
CA GLY A 69 9.50 1.73 4.08
C GLY A 69 10.48 0.65 3.59
N VAL A 70 10.56 0.45 2.28
CA VAL A 70 11.56 -0.41 1.65
C VAL A 70 12.97 0.10 1.93
N ALA A 71 13.22 1.41 1.76
CA ALA A 71 14.53 1.99 2.04
C ALA A 71 14.98 1.75 3.49
N LEU A 72 14.07 1.90 4.47
CA LEU A 72 14.34 1.58 5.88
C LEU A 72 14.70 0.11 6.08
N LEU A 73 13.95 -0.83 5.49
CA LEU A 73 14.27 -2.25 5.58
C LEU A 73 15.65 -2.57 5.01
N VAL A 74 16.01 -1.96 3.89
CA VAL A 74 17.33 -2.12 3.26
C VAL A 74 18.44 -1.53 4.13
N LEU A 75 18.23 -0.35 4.73
CA LEU A 75 19.18 0.27 5.63
C LEU A 75 19.37 -0.55 6.91
N ILE A 76 18.29 -1.09 7.49
CA ILE A 76 18.35 -2.01 8.64
C ILE A 76 19.14 -3.26 8.25
N GLY A 77 18.83 -3.87 7.10
CA GLY A 77 19.55 -5.02 6.58
C GLY A 77 21.05 -4.74 6.44
N ARG A 78 21.40 -3.59 5.87
CA ARG A 78 22.79 -3.13 5.78
C ARG A 78 23.45 -2.96 7.15
N ARG A 79 22.77 -2.37 8.13
CA ARG A 79 23.31 -2.19 9.49
C ARG A 79 23.61 -3.54 10.15
N VAL A 80 22.71 -4.51 9.98
CA VAL A 80 22.92 -5.89 10.43
C VAL A 80 24.11 -6.52 9.70
N ALA A 81 24.21 -6.35 8.38
CA ALA A 81 25.32 -6.86 7.58
C ALA A 81 26.68 -6.31 8.05
N HIS A 82 26.77 -5.00 8.34
CA HIS A 82 27.98 -4.40 8.90
C HIS A 82 28.35 -4.96 10.27
N ARG A 83 27.37 -5.14 11.18
CA ARG A 83 27.61 -5.74 12.49
C ARG A 83 28.13 -7.18 12.38
N ARG A 84 27.54 -7.98 11.48
CA ARG A 84 27.99 -9.36 11.23
C ARG A 84 29.37 -9.42 10.59
N ALA A 85 29.67 -8.49 9.69
CA ALA A 85 31.00 -8.40 9.07
C ALA A 85 32.09 -8.00 10.06
N ALA A 86 31.80 -7.12 11.03
CA ALA A 86 32.74 -6.74 12.08
C ALA A 86 33.12 -7.91 13.00
N LEU A 87 32.24 -8.90 13.13
CA LEU A 87 32.48 -10.14 13.88
C LEU A 87 33.22 -11.20 13.04
N SER A 88 33.49 -10.95 11.75
CA SER A 88 34.14 -11.92 10.86
C SER A 88 35.67 -11.85 10.98
N PRO A 89 36.40 -12.99 10.96
CA PRO A 89 37.86 -13.06 11.15
C PRO A 89 38.70 -12.23 10.17
N ILE A 90 38.12 -11.79 9.05
CA ILE A 90 38.82 -11.07 7.98
C ILE A 90 39.25 -9.67 8.43
N GLY A 91 38.61 -9.05 9.44
CA GLY A 91 38.87 -7.66 9.82
C GLY A 91 38.68 -6.65 8.67
N GLY A 92 38.09 -7.08 7.56
CA GLY A 92 37.84 -6.27 6.38
C GLY A 92 36.58 -5.43 6.55
N SER A 93 36.51 -4.30 5.84
CA SER A 93 35.46 -3.27 5.90
C SER A 93 34.00 -3.71 5.59
N GLY A 94 33.70 -5.02 5.57
CA GLY A 94 32.36 -5.56 5.35
C GLY A 94 31.77 -5.27 3.96
N ARG A 95 32.59 -4.77 3.02
CA ARG A 95 32.14 -4.31 1.70
C ARG A 95 31.41 -5.40 0.91
N LEU A 96 31.82 -6.66 1.04
CA LEU A 96 31.22 -7.77 0.29
C LEU A 96 29.83 -8.12 0.83
N HIS A 97 29.66 -8.29 2.15
CA HIS A 97 28.37 -8.44 2.81
C HIS A 97 27.39 -7.33 2.44
N VAL A 98 27.84 -6.07 2.53
CA VAL A 98 27.00 -4.90 2.26
C VAL A 98 26.61 -4.83 0.79
N ARG A 99 27.55 -5.11 -0.13
CA ARG A 99 27.27 -5.11 -1.58
C ARG A 99 26.28 -6.20 -1.95
N LEU A 100 26.42 -7.40 -1.39
CA LEU A 100 25.50 -8.51 -1.63
C LEU A 100 24.08 -8.15 -1.16
N VAL A 101 23.96 -7.69 0.09
CA VAL A 101 22.67 -7.31 0.68
C VAL A 101 22.02 -6.18 -0.12
N ALA A 102 22.78 -5.17 -0.56
CA ALA A 102 22.25 -4.09 -1.40
C ALA A 102 21.74 -4.61 -2.76
N LEU A 103 22.50 -5.49 -3.43
CA LEU A 103 22.15 -6.01 -4.75
C LEU A 103 20.89 -6.89 -4.68
N PHE A 104 20.81 -7.80 -3.71
CA PHE A 104 19.61 -8.60 -3.46
C PHE A 104 18.41 -7.76 -3.05
N SER A 105 18.63 -6.71 -2.25
CA SER A 105 17.56 -5.79 -1.86
C SER A 105 16.95 -5.05 -3.05
N VAL A 106 17.77 -4.56 -3.99
CA VAL A 106 17.28 -3.89 -5.20
C VAL A 106 16.53 -4.87 -6.10
N ILE A 107 17.09 -6.06 -6.31
CA ILE A 107 16.45 -7.11 -7.13
C ILE A 107 15.09 -7.52 -6.55
N ALA A 108 14.95 -7.57 -5.21
CA ALA A 108 13.68 -7.89 -4.57
C ALA A 108 12.70 -6.71 -4.55
N ALA A 109 13.19 -5.49 -4.33
CA ALA A 109 12.34 -4.30 -4.17
C ALA A 109 11.64 -3.88 -5.46
N VAL A 110 12.34 -3.92 -6.60
CA VAL A 110 11.80 -3.38 -7.87
C VAL A 110 10.58 -4.16 -8.37
N PRO A 111 10.60 -5.51 -8.49
CA PRO A 111 9.41 -6.26 -8.90
C PRO A 111 8.26 -6.11 -7.91
N MET A 112 8.58 -6.08 -6.62
CA MET A 112 7.59 -5.91 -5.56
C MET A 112 6.87 -4.55 -5.69
N LEU A 113 7.63 -3.47 -5.91
CA LEU A 113 7.07 -2.13 -6.16
C LEU A 113 6.13 -2.15 -7.38
N LEU A 114 6.55 -2.79 -8.47
CA LEU A 114 5.75 -2.92 -9.69
C LEU A 114 4.43 -3.65 -9.44
N VAL A 115 4.48 -4.81 -8.78
CA VAL A 115 3.28 -5.60 -8.42
C VAL A 115 2.36 -4.80 -7.53
N THR A 116 2.90 -4.08 -6.55
CA THR A 116 2.13 -3.26 -5.62
C THR A 116 1.42 -2.11 -6.34
N ILE A 117 2.13 -1.40 -7.21
CA ILE A 117 1.55 -0.32 -8.04
C ILE A 117 0.43 -0.88 -8.91
N PHE A 118 0.69 -1.96 -9.62
CA PHE A 118 -0.27 -2.54 -10.55
C PHE A 118 -1.52 -3.08 -9.83
N ALA A 119 -1.34 -3.82 -8.74
CA ALA A 119 -2.45 -4.33 -7.93
C ALA A 119 -3.30 -3.19 -7.35
N SER A 120 -2.65 -2.11 -6.89
CA SER A 120 -3.31 -0.91 -6.38
C SER A 120 -4.14 -0.23 -7.47
N LEU A 121 -3.55 0.03 -8.65
CA LEU A 121 -4.25 0.64 -9.78
C LEU A 121 -5.42 -0.21 -10.26
N LEU A 122 -5.21 -1.51 -10.46
CA LEU A 122 -6.26 -2.41 -10.94
C LEU A 122 -7.45 -2.46 -9.98
N PHE A 123 -7.18 -2.53 -8.67
CA PHE A 123 -8.23 -2.49 -7.66
C PHE A 123 -8.98 -1.14 -7.69
N GLN A 124 -8.26 -0.03 -7.74
CA GLN A 124 -8.87 1.30 -7.73
C GLN A 124 -9.73 1.57 -8.96
N TYR A 125 -9.23 1.24 -10.16
CA TYR A 125 -10.00 1.38 -11.40
C TYR A 125 -11.20 0.42 -11.43
N GLY A 126 -11.05 -0.79 -10.90
CA GLY A 126 -12.16 -1.72 -10.76
C GLY A 126 -13.27 -1.16 -9.86
N VAL A 127 -12.89 -0.60 -8.71
CA VAL A 127 -13.85 0.04 -7.80
C VAL A 127 -14.48 1.29 -8.42
N GLU A 128 -13.69 2.15 -9.05
CA GLU A 128 -14.21 3.35 -9.71
C GLU A 128 -15.21 2.99 -10.82
N PHE A 129 -14.95 1.95 -11.60
CA PHE A 129 -15.85 1.52 -12.68
C PHE A 129 -17.25 1.15 -12.15
N TRP A 130 -17.32 0.33 -11.10
CA TRP A 130 -18.60 -0.12 -10.54
C TRP A 130 -19.29 0.93 -9.65
N PHE A 131 -18.51 1.80 -9.00
CA PHE A 131 -19.01 2.79 -8.03
C PHE A 131 -18.78 4.23 -8.48
N SER A 132 -18.80 4.46 -9.79
CA SER A 132 -18.49 5.77 -10.38
C SER A 132 -19.50 6.84 -10.00
N ASP A 133 -19.01 8.07 -9.97
CA ASP A 133 -19.81 9.29 -9.86
C ASP A 133 -20.90 9.34 -10.94
N LYS A 134 -20.63 8.77 -12.12
CA LYS A 134 -21.57 8.63 -13.22
C LYS A 134 -22.73 7.69 -12.89
N ALA A 135 -22.46 6.54 -12.26
CA ALA A 135 -23.48 5.61 -11.81
C ALA A 135 -24.35 6.24 -10.71
N SER A 136 -23.75 6.93 -9.74
CA SER A 136 -24.47 7.69 -8.72
C SER A 136 -25.39 8.74 -9.34
N LYS A 137 -24.86 9.58 -10.24
CA LYS A 137 -25.62 10.63 -10.93
C LYS A 137 -26.74 10.07 -11.80
N MET A 138 -26.54 8.94 -12.46
CA MET A 138 -27.60 8.27 -13.22
C MET A 138 -28.76 7.88 -12.29
N LEU A 139 -28.46 7.24 -11.16
CA LEU A 139 -29.47 6.83 -10.18
C LEU A 139 -30.19 8.04 -9.59
N GLU A 140 -29.44 9.08 -9.21
CA GLU A 140 -29.99 10.34 -8.69
C GLU A 140 -30.91 11.00 -9.71
N ASN A 141 -30.51 11.09 -10.98
CA ASN A 141 -31.34 11.65 -12.04
C ASN A 141 -32.62 10.83 -12.28
N THR A 142 -32.56 9.49 -12.24
CA THR A 142 -33.74 8.64 -12.40
C THR A 142 -34.73 8.80 -11.24
N THR A 143 -34.23 8.86 -10.00
CA THR A 143 -35.09 9.09 -8.83
C THR A 143 -35.67 10.50 -8.80
N ALA A 144 -34.88 11.50 -9.21
CA ALA A 144 -35.32 12.89 -9.33
C ALA A 144 -36.44 13.01 -10.37
N LEU A 145 -36.31 12.34 -11.52
CA LEU A 145 -37.36 12.29 -12.53
C LEU A 145 -38.67 11.69 -11.98
N ALA A 146 -38.60 10.61 -11.20
CA ALA A 146 -39.77 10.02 -10.57
C ALA A 146 -40.45 10.98 -9.57
N ARG A 147 -39.65 11.64 -8.71
CA ARG A 147 -40.14 12.63 -7.74
C ARG A 147 -40.78 13.83 -8.42
N VAL A 148 -40.13 14.37 -9.46
CA VAL A 148 -40.66 15.49 -10.24
C VAL A 148 -41.95 15.07 -10.93
N SER A 149 -41.99 13.92 -11.60
CA SER A 149 -43.19 13.40 -12.27
C SER A 149 -44.36 13.22 -11.30
N TYR A 150 -44.11 12.69 -10.10
CA TYR A 150 -45.12 12.57 -9.05
C TYR A 150 -45.67 13.93 -8.61
N SER A 151 -44.79 14.90 -8.34
CA SER A 151 -45.22 16.27 -7.96
C SER A 151 -45.98 16.99 -9.07
N GLN A 152 -45.55 16.84 -10.33
CA GLN A 152 -46.25 17.39 -11.50
C GLN A 152 -47.65 16.78 -11.65
N MET A 153 -47.79 15.48 -11.36
CA MET A 153 -49.09 14.83 -11.38
C MET A 153 -50.02 15.36 -10.28
N LEU A 154 -49.53 15.55 -9.05
CA LEU A 154 -50.34 16.16 -7.98
C LEU A 154 -50.76 17.59 -8.36
N ASN A 155 -49.83 18.40 -8.85
CA ASN A 155 -50.08 19.78 -9.25
C ASN A 155 -51.08 19.86 -10.42
N ARG A 156 -51.04 18.93 -11.38
CA ARG A 156 -51.99 18.89 -12.50
C ARG A 156 -53.44 18.79 -12.00
N TRP A 157 -53.70 17.90 -11.04
CA TRP A 157 -55.05 17.70 -10.51
C TRP A 157 -55.46 18.80 -9.52
N GLU A 158 -54.49 19.39 -8.81
CA GLU A 158 -54.70 20.60 -8.03
C GLU A 158 -55.16 21.77 -8.91
N GLU A 159 -54.39 22.08 -9.96
CA GLU A 159 -54.68 23.15 -10.91
C GLU A 159 -56.02 22.94 -11.62
N ALA A 160 -56.33 21.70 -12.03
CA ALA A 160 -57.62 21.38 -12.61
C ALA A 160 -58.80 21.71 -11.67
N THR A 161 -58.64 21.41 -10.38
CA THR A 161 -59.68 21.66 -9.36
C THR A 161 -59.81 23.13 -9.01
N VAL A 162 -58.68 23.84 -8.84
CA VAL A 162 -58.70 25.28 -8.54
C VAL A 162 -59.25 26.07 -9.72
N THR A 163 -58.87 25.72 -10.95
CA THR A 163 -59.43 26.34 -12.15
C THR A 163 -60.92 26.05 -12.28
N MET A 164 -61.36 24.82 -11.98
CA MET A 164 -62.79 24.48 -11.93
C MET A 164 -63.53 25.35 -10.90
N ALA A 165 -62.96 25.63 -9.73
CA ALA A 165 -63.57 26.51 -8.75
C ALA A 165 -63.77 27.94 -9.27
N GLY A 166 -62.81 28.48 -10.03
CA GLY A 166 -62.96 29.78 -10.72
C GLY A 166 -64.06 29.78 -11.79
N ASP A 167 -64.12 28.72 -12.61
CA ASP A 167 -65.18 28.56 -13.62
C ASP A 167 -66.56 28.45 -12.96
N MET A 168 -66.66 27.71 -11.85
CA MET A 168 -67.90 27.57 -11.08
C MET A 168 -68.32 28.88 -10.43
N SER A 169 -67.37 29.67 -9.91
CA SER A 169 -67.62 31.03 -9.41
C SER A 169 -68.24 31.91 -10.50
N THR A 170 -67.68 31.86 -11.72
CA THR A 170 -68.20 32.60 -12.88
C THR A 170 -69.63 32.16 -13.24
N ALA A 171 -69.90 30.85 -13.22
CA ALA A 171 -71.24 30.31 -13.48
C ALA A 171 -72.27 30.74 -12.42
N LEU A 172 -71.86 30.78 -11.14
CA LEU A 172 -72.70 31.19 -10.00
C LEU A 172 -72.97 32.70 -9.97
N ASN A 173 -72.12 33.53 -10.58
CA ASN A 173 -72.41 34.97 -10.72
C ASN A 173 -73.56 35.25 -11.70
N GLN A 174 -73.88 34.30 -12.59
CA GLN A 174 -74.93 34.44 -13.59
C GLN A 174 -76.20 33.65 -13.24
N ARG A 175 -76.13 32.75 -12.26
CA ARG A 175 -77.17 31.75 -11.98
C ARG A 175 -77.30 31.48 -10.49
N GLN A 176 -78.50 31.09 -10.07
CA GLN A 176 -78.73 30.71 -8.67
C GLN A 176 -78.23 29.28 -8.39
N LEU A 177 -77.88 29.00 -7.14
CA LEU A 177 -77.46 27.67 -6.67
C LEU A 177 -78.52 26.58 -6.92
N SER A 178 -79.79 26.95 -7.03
CA SER A 178 -80.93 26.03 -7.24
C SER A 178 -81.21 25.73 -8.72
N ASP A 179 -80.44 26.30 -9.66
CA ASP A 179 -80.64 26.09 -11.10
C ASP A 179 -80.25 24.66 -11.51
N THR A 180 -81.19 23.92 -12.09
CA THR A 180 -80.95 22.55 -12.60
C THR A 180 -79.88 22.49 -13.69
N ALA A 181 -79.65 23.58 -14.43
CA ALA A 181 -78.58 23.66 -15.43
C ALA A 181 -77.17 23.68 -14.80
N LEU A 182 -77.05 24.06 -13.52
CA LEU A 182 -75.77 24.11 -12.80
C LEU A 182 -75.17 22.72 -12.61
N ALA A 183 -76.01 21.70 -12.37
CA ALA A 183 -75.57 20.30 -12.25
C ALA A 183 -74.96 19.79 -13.57
N GLY A 184 -75.54 20.17 -14.72
CA GLY A 184 -75.01 19.83 -16.04
C GLY A 184 -73.64 20.47 -16.31
N ILE A 185 -73.48 21.76 -16.01
CA ILE A 185 -72.19 22.46 -16.11
C ILE A 185 -71.15 21.82 -15.19
N PHE A 186 -71.53 21.52 -13.96
CA PHE A 186 -70.65 20.87 -12.99
C PHE A 186 -70.17 19.51 -13.50
N ALA A 187 -71.07 18.68 -14.03
CA ALA A 187 -70.70 17.40 -14.63
C ALA A 187 -69.77 17.55 -15.84
N GLN A 188 -70.03 18.53 -16.70
CA GLN A 188 -69.20 18.84 -17.86
C GLN A 188 -67.79 19.29 -17.44
N GLN A 189 -67.69 20.10 -16.38
CA GLN A 189 -66.43 20.54 -15.79
C GLN A 189 -65.60 19.38 -15.25
N VAL A 190 -66.23 18.46 -14.49
CA VAL A 190 -65.57 17.23 -14.00
C VAL A 190 -65.05 16.39 -15.18
N PHE A 191 -65.89 16.17 -16.20
CA PHE A 191 -65.55 15.35 -17.36
C PHE A 191 -64.40 15.95 -18.20
N PHE A 192 -64.49 17.22 -18.61
CA PHE A 192 -63.47 17.85 -19.47
C PHE A 192 -62.12 18.02 -18.78
N ARG A 193 -62.11 18.08 -17.45
CA ARG A 193 -60.86 18.11 -16.67
C ARG A 193 -60.31 16.74 -16.37
N SER A 194 -60.95 15.68 -16.87
CA SER A 194 -60.62 14.30 -16.56
C SER A 194 -60.63 14.04 -15.05
N LEU A 195 -61.48 14.72 -14.28
CA LEU A 195 -61.70 14.38 -12.88
C LEU A 195 -62.67 13.19 -12.82
N SER A 196 -62.53 12.36 -11.78
CA SER A 196 -63.33 11.15 -11.59
C SER A 196 -64.57 11.42 -10.74
N GLU A 197 -64.44 12.33 -9.78
CA GLU A 197 -65.46 12.68 -8.79
C GLU A 197 -65.42 14.18 -8.54
N GLY A 198 -66.57 14.75 -8.17
CA GLY A 198 -66.68 16.15 -7.81
C GLY A 198 -67.86 16.41 -6.89
N VAL A 199 -67.67 17.29 -5.91
CA VAL A 199 -68.73 17.77 -5.02
C VAL A 199 -68.58 19.27 -4.81
N MET A 200 -69.66 20.00 -5.02
CA MET A 200 -69.78 21.38 -4.58
C MET A 200 -70.63 21.40 -3.31
N PHE A 201 -70.09 21.91 -2.20
CA PHE A 201 -70.73 21.80 -0.90
C PHE A 201 -70.50 22.99 0.02
N LYS A 202 -71.39 23.19 0.97
CA LYS A 202 -71.17 24.04 2.16
C LYS A 202 -71.10 23.18 3.41
N VAL A 203 -70.34 23.66 4.39
CA VAL A 203 -70.30 23.05 5.73
C VAL A 203 -71.20 23.89 6.63
N LEU A 204 -72.29 23.30 7.13
CA LEU A 204 -73.19 23.98 8.05
C LEU A 204 -72.52 24.21 9.42
N PRO A 205 -73.02 25.14 10.25
CA PRO A 205 -72.55 25.31 11.63
C PRO A 205 -72.66 24.03 12.47
N SER A 206 -73.58 23.12 12.12
CA SER A 206 -73.72 21.78 12.72
C SER A 206 -72.58 20.81 12.36
N GLY A 207 -71.72 21.16 11.41
CA GLY A 207 -70.69 20.28 10.85
C GLY A 207 -71.16 19.38 9.72
N GLU A 208 -72.45 19.44 9.36
CA GLU A 208 -73.02 18.67 8.25
C GLU A 208 -72.64 19.26 6.89
N ILE A 209 -72.45 18.39 5.89
CA ILE A 209 -72.09 18.76 4.53
C ILE A 209 -73.35 18.85 3.67
N GLN A 210 -73.75 20.05 3.29
CA GLN A 210 -74.82 20.27 2.32
C GLN A 210 -74.24 20.31 0.91
N THR A 211 -74.70 19.39 0.06
CA THR A 211 -74.24 19.24 -1.32
C THR A 211 -75.15 20.01 -2.28
N PHE A 212 -74.56 20.75 -3.22
CA PHE A 212 -75.24 21.53 -4.26
C PHE A 212 -75.06 20.94 -5.66
N ALA A 213 -73.92 20.30 -5.93
CA ALA A 213 -73.67 19.57 -7.16
C ALA A 213 -72.78 18.36 -6.89
N LEU A 214 -73.02 17.26 -7.61
CA LEU A 214 -72.43 15.96 -7.32
C LEU A 214 -72.14 15.17 -8.61
N VAL A 215 -70.92 14.66 -8.72
CA VAL A 215 -70.52 13.60 -9.65
C VAL A 215 -69.84 12.52 -8.82
N ASN A 216 -70.52 11.38 -8.66
CA ASN A 216 -70.05 10.27 -7.82
C ASN A 216 -70.29 8.91 -8.51
N PRO A 217 -69.58 8.60 -9.61
CA PRO A 217 -69.77 7.35 -10.35
C PRO A 217 -69.33 6.10 -9.56
N TYR A 218 -68.58 6.26 -8.48
CA TYR A 218 -68.09 5.16 -7.62
C TYR A 218 -68.94 4.97 -6.36
N GLU A 219 -70.02 5.73 -6.19
CA GLU A 219 -70.96 5.65 -5.06
C GLU A 219 -70.27 5.69 -3.68
N VAL A 220 -69.15 6.42 -3.57
CA VAL A 220 -68.42 6.53 -2.31
C VAL A 220 -69.05 7.55 -1.36
N ASP A 221 -68.91 7.31 -0.07
CA ASP A 221 -69.30 8.27 0.98
C ASP A 221 -68.33 9.46 0.96
N LEU A 222 -68.69 10.50 0.21
CA LEU A 222 -67.88 11.69 -0.01
C LEU A 222 -67.68 12.52 1.26
N ALA A 223 -68.60 12.44 2.23
CA ALA A 223 -68.41 13.10 3.51
C ALA A 223 -67.19 12.55 4.27
N LYS A 224 -66.93 11.24 4.13
CA LYS A 224 -65.70 10.61 4.65
C LYS A 224 -64.45 10.91 3.82
N GLN A 225 -64.60 11.24 2.54
CA GLN A 225 -63.47 11.58 1.67
C GLN A 225 -62.99 13.03 1.86
N ILE A 226 -63.87 13.93 2.29
CA ILE A 226 -63.54 15.32 2.56
C ILE A 226 -62.88 15.43 3.95
N SER A 227 -61.57 15.66 3.98
CA SER A 227 -60.83 15.80 5.23
C SER A 227 -61.21 17.10 5.98
N PRO A 228 -61.54 17.04 7.28
CA PRO A 228 -61.76 18.25 8.10
C PRO A 228 -60.53 19.19 8.10
N MET A 229 -59.31 18.62 8.06
CA MET A 229 -58.08 19.41 7.94
C MET A 229 -58.01 20.16 6.61
N ALA A 230 -58.53 19.59 5.52
CA ALA A 230 -58.54 20.25 4.21
C ALA A 230 -59.44 21.50 4.24
N ILE A 231 -60.64 21.38 4.81
CA ILE A 231 -61.57 22.50 4.98
C ILE A 231 -60.94 23.59 5.85
N ALA A 232 -60.36 23.22 7.00
CA ALA A 232 -59.71 24.16 7.90
C ALA A 232 -58.53 24.89 7.23
N ALA A 233 -57.70 24.17 6.48
CA ALA A 233 -56.55 24.72 5.78
C ALA A 233 -56.96 25.73 4.69
N VAL A 234 -57.99 25.42 3.91
CA VAL A 234 -58.51 26.30 2.86
C VAL A 234 -59.23 27.52 3.47
N ARG A 235 -60.00 27.34 4.55
CA ARG A 235 -60.62 28.45 5.29
C ARG A 235 -59.58 29.39 5.91
N ALA A 236 -58.43 28.86 6.32
CA ALA A 236 -57.28 29.63 6.81
C ALA A 236 -56.51 30.37 5.69
N GLY A 237 -56.97 30.32 4.44
CA GLY A 237 -56.40 31.07 3.32
C GLY A 237 -55.46 30.29 2.41
N LYS A 238 -55.31 28.96 2.58
CA LYS A 238 -54.64 28.16 1.54
C LYS A 238 -55.49 28.11 0.26
N ARG A 239 -54.83 28.23 -0.89
CA ARG A 239 -55.44 28.10 -2.22
C ARG A 239 -56.18 26.78 -2.40
N SER A 240 -55.56 25.69 -1.97
CA SER A 240 -56.08 24.33 -2.09
C SER A 240 -55.40 23.42 -1.08
N TYR A 241 -56.02 22.26 -0.82
CA TYR A 241 -55.44 21.18 -0.05
C TYR A 241 -55.51 19.89 -0.85
N VAL A 242 -54.34 19.38 -1.25
CA VAL A 242 -54.19 18.12 -1.97
C VAL A 242 -53.86 17.01 -0.98
N SER A 243 -54.57 15.89 -1.07
CA SER A 243 -54.30 14.69 -0.30
C SER A 243 -54.36 13.45 -1.16
N VAL A 244 -53.50 12.50 -0.84
CA VAL A 244 -53.44 11.20 -1.51
C VAL A 244 -53.85 10.14 -0.51
N GLY A 245 -54.76 9.26 -0.91
CA GLY A 245 -55.22 8.17 -0.04
C GLY A 245 -55.93 7.09 -0.84
N GLY A 246 -55.55 5.84 -0.63
CA GLY A 246 -56.02 4.72 -1.45
C GLY A 246 -55.62 4.91 -2.92
N ASP A 247 -56.62 4.92 -3.78
CA ASP A 247 -56.56 5.07 -5.24
C ASP A 247 -56.96 6.48 -5.72
N ARG A 248 -56.93 7.48 -4.84
CA ARG A 248 -57.46 8.82 -5.13
C ARG A 248 -56.47 9.93 -4.80
N ILE A 249 -56.35 10.87 -5.74
CA ILE A 249 -55.81 12.20 -5.51
C ILE A 249 -57.01 13.12 -5.28
N ARG A 250 -57.12 13.67 -4.07
CA ARG A 250 -58.24 14.52 -3.64
C ARG A 250 -57.75 15.95 -3.50
N THR A 251 -58.49 16.89 -4.05
CA THR A 251 -58.23 18.31 -3.90
C THR A 251 -59.47 18.98 -3.34
N VAL A 252 -59.29 19.77 -2.27
CA VAL A 252 -60.33 20.66 -1.74
C VAL A 252 -59.88 22.09 -1.94
N THR A 253 -60.78 22.95 -2.42
CA THR A 253 -60.54 24.39 -2.59
C THR A 253 -61.83 25.16 -2.30
N MET A 254 -61.72 26.48 -2.11
CA MET A 254 -62.86 27.36 -1.96
C MET A 254 -63.25 27.92 -3.32
N ILE A 255 -64.54 28.00 -3.58
CA ILE A 255 -65.06 28.68 -4.77
C ILE A 255 -64.94 30.19 -4.52
N PRO A 256 -64.16 30.94 -5.32
CA PRO A 256 -63.95 32.37 -5.09
C PRO A 256 -65.26 33.15 -5.13
N GLN A 257 -65.32 34.28 -4.42
CA GLN A 257 -66.47 35.22 -4.44
C GLN A 257 -67.81 34.59 -3.99
N THR A 258 -67.77 33.49 -3.24
CA THR A 258 -68.96 32.85 -2.67
C THR A 258 -68.88 32.78 -1.15
N ASP A 259 -70.04 32.68 -0.50
CA ASP A 259 -70.13 32.54 0.95
C ASP A 259 -69.77 31.11 1.40
N GLN A 260 -68.47 30.88 1.60
CA GLN A 260 -67.86 29.61 2.08
C GLN A 260 -68.33 28.36 1.31
N LEU A 261 -68.47 28.46 0.00
CA LEU A 261 -68.73 27.31 -0.86
C LEU A 261 -67.41 26.62 -1.19
N PHE A 262 -67.35 25.32 -1.00
CA PHE A 262 -66.18 24.50 -1.24
C PHE A 262 -66.39 23.62 -2.47
N LEU A 263 -65.29 23.35 -3.17
CA LEU A 263 -65.21 22.36 -4.22
C LEU A 263 -64.26 21.25 -3.75
N TYR A 264 -64.78 20.03 -3.71
CA TYR A 264 -63.99 18.81 -3.68
C TYR A 264 -63.97 18.23 -5.08
N ALA A 265 -62.80 17.83 -5.54
CA ALA A 265 -62.67 16.98 -6.71
C ALA A 265 -61.62 15.90 -6.47
N ALA A 266 -61.81 14.75 -7.12
CA ALA A 266 -60.83 13.69 -7.05
C ALA A 266 -60.58 13.04 -8.41
N ARG A 267 -59.34 12.57 -8.60
CA ARG A 267 -58.95 11.67 -9.68
C ARG A 267 -58.69 10.29 -9.10
N VAL A 268 -59.41 9.29 -9.59
CA VAL A 268 -59.13 7.88 -9.31
C VAL A 268 -57.96 7.44 -10.21
N THR A 269 -56.85 7.06 -9.59
CA THR A 269 -55.64 6.59 -10.27
C THR A 269 -54.79 5.78 -9.30
N ASP A 270 -53.91 4.91 -9.81
CA ASP A 270 -53.04 4.09 -8.95
C ASP A 270 -51.87 4.92 -8.39
N VAL A 271 -52.18 5.76 -7.40
CA VAL A 271 -51.18 6.59 -6.72
C VAL A 271 -50.29 5.76 -5.81
N LYS A 272 -50.78 4.58 -5.37
CA LYS A 272 -50.04 3.69 -4.47
C LYS A 272 -48.80 3.15 -5.15
N VAL A 273 -48.91 2.69 -6.39
CA VAL A 273 -47.75 2.21 -7.17
C VAL A 273 -46.71 3.32 -7.34
N MET A 274 -47.12 4.55 -7.64
CA MET A 274 -46.20 5.68 -7.85
C MET A 274 -45.51 6.15 -6.55
N ALA A 275 -46.27 6.23 -5.45
CA ALA A 275 -45.73 6.59 -4.14
C ALA A 275 -44.78 5.49 -3.61
N ASP A 276 -45.11 4.22 -3.82
CA ASP A 276 -44.24 3.09 -3.49
C ASP A 276 -42.98 3.07 -4.35
N GLN A 277 -43.08 3.36 -5.66
CA GLN A 277 -41.93 3.48 -6.54
C GLN A 277 -40.98 4.60 -6.10
N THR A 278 -41.51 5.76 -5.71
CA THR A 278 -40.68 6.88 -5.22
C THR A 278 -39.98 6.51 -3.91
N ARG A 279 -40.67 5.87 -2.97
CA ARG A 279 -40.07 5.39 -1.71
C ARG A 279 -39.00 4.34 -1.95
N ARG A 280 -39.25 3.38 -2.85
CA ARG A 280 -38.26 2.36 -3.22
C ARG A 280 -37.04 2.99 -3.89
N ALA A 281 -37.24 4.00 -4.75
CA ALA A 281 -36.16 4.72 -5.41
C ALA A 281 -35.27 5.44 -4.39
N ASP A 282 -35.86 6.12 -3.39
CA ASP A 282 -35.11 6.76 -2.31
C ASP A 282 -34.32 5.74 -1.46
N ALA A 283 -34.92 4.57 -1.17
CA ALA A 283 -34.24 3.49 -0.46
C ALA A 283 -33.03 2.94 -1.23
N VAL A 284 -33.17 2.75 -2.54
CA VAL A 284 -32.08 2.27 -3.42
C VAL A 284 -30.92 3.27 -3.45
N LEU A 285 -31.21 4.57 -3.52
CA LEU A 285 -30.17 5.61 -3.43
C LEU A 285 -29.45 5.61 -2.07
N ALA A 286 -30.21 5.47 -0.98
CA ALA A 286 -29.63 5.43 0.36
C ALA A 286 -28.70 4.22 0.53
N ASP A 287 -29.13 3.05 0.05
CA ASP A 287 -28.33 1.82 0.07
C ASP A 287 -27.07 1.96 -0.79
N TYR A 288 -27.19 2.48 -2.01
CA TYR A 288 -26.06 2.75 -2.90
C TYR A 288 -25.02 3.70 -2.28
N ARG A 289 -25.48 4.80 -1.66
CA ARG A 289 -24.58 5.72 -0.91
C ARG A 289 -23.88 5.02 0.25
N SER A 290 -24.54 4.07 0.92
CA SER A 290 -23.92 3.29 1.98
C SER A 290 -22.83 2.35 1.45
N LEU A 291 -23.03 1.77 0.26
CA LEU A 291 -22.04 0.93 -0.43
C LEU A 291 -20.81 1.73 -0.84
N ILE A 292 -20.98 2.96 -1.35
CA ILE A 292 -19.84 3.86 -1.66
C ILE A 292 -18.99 4.12 -0.40
N LYS A 293 -19.64 4.39 0.74
CA LYS A 293 -18.93 4.58 2.02
C LYS A 293 -18.12 3.35 2.43
N ARG A 294 -18.72 2.16 2.31
CA ARG A 294 -18.04 0.88 2.60
C ARG A 294 -16.89 0.63 1.62
N SER A 295 -17.07 0.99 0.35
CA SER A 295 -16.07 0.86 -0.70
C SER A 295 -14.81 1.69 -0.39
N ARG A 296 -14.96 2.93 0.11
CA ARG A 296 -13.81 3.75 0.59
C ARG A 296 -13.06 3.06 1.72
N SER A 297 -13.76 2.49 2.70
CA SER A 297 -13.12 1.73 3.79
C SER A 297 -12.39 0.49 3.25
N LEU A 298 -12.98 -0.24 2.30
CA LEU A 298 -12.36 -1.39 1.66
C LEU A 298 -11.12 -1.00 0.85
N GLN A 299 -11.14 0.14 0.15
CA GLN A 299 -9.97 0.68 -0.54
C GLN A 299 -8.82 0.97 0.43
N LEU A 300 -9.09 1.63 1.55
CA LEU A 300 -8.07 1.92 2.55
C LEU A 300 -7.52 0.64 3.19
N GLN A 301 -8.39 -0.31 3.55
CA GLN A 301 -7.98 -1.61 4.11
C GLN A 301 -7.15 -2.42 3.11
N PHE A 302 -7.58 -2.47 1.84
CA PHE A 302 -6.85 -3.16 0.78
C PHE A 302 -5.47 -2.56 0.56
N ASN A 303 -5.35 -1.23 0.45
CA ASN A 303 -4.05 -0.58 0.27
C ASN A 303 -3.16 -0.72 1.51
N ALA A 304 -3.72 -0.66 2.72
CA ALA A 304 -2.97 -0.91 3.95
C ALA A 304 -2.48 -2.36 4.03
N ALA A 305 -3.31 -3.33 3.66
CA ALA A 305 -2.93 -4.74 3.58
C ALA A 305 -1.85 -4.96 2.52
N LEU A 306 -2.00 -4.35 1.35
CA LEU A 306 -1.02 -4.40 0.27
C LEU A 306 0.32 -3.83 0.74
N LEU A 307 0.35 -2.64 1.34
CA LEU A 307 1.54 -2.05 1.94
C LEU A 307 2.20 -2.99 2.98
N GLY A 308 1.39 -3.57 3.88
CA GLY A 308 1.88 -4.49 4.90
C GLY A 308 2.51 -5.75 4.30
N ILE A 309 1.82 -6.41 3.37
CA ILE A 309 2.31 -7.60 2.65
C ILE A 309 3.58 -7.27 1.87
N SER A 310 3.59 -6.14 1.17
CA SER A 310 4.74 -5.64 0.43
C SER A 310 5.98 -5.46 1.30
N LEU A 311 5.83 -4.85 2.49
CA LEU A 311 6.92 -4.70 3.45
C LEU A 311 7.37 -6.05 4.04
N ILE A 312 6.43 -6.97 4.31
CA ILE A 312 6.77 -8.32 4.77
C ILE A 312 7.60 -9.07 3.72
N ILE A 313 7.19 -9.04 2.45
CA ILE A 313 7.91 -9.71 1.35
C ILE A 313 9.32 -9.13 1.21
N VAL A 314 9.47 -7.80 1.24
CA VAL A 314 10.78 -7.16 1.21
C VAL A 314 11.60 -7.53 2.44
N GLY A 315 11.00 -7.57 3.63
CA GLY A 315 11.64 -8.00 4.87
C GLY A 315 12.17 -9.43 4.79
N ILE A 316 11.37 -10.36 4.25
CA ILE A 316 11.77 -11.75 3.98
C ILE A 316 12.93 -11.78 2.98
N ALA A 317 12.87 -11.00 1.90
CA ALA A 317 13.94 -10.94 0.92
C ALA A 317 15.26 -10.41 1.52
N VAL A 318 15.21 -9.36 2.36
CA VAL A 318 16.37 -8.85 3.10
C VAL A 318 16.91 -9.91 4.06
N TRP A 319 16.03 -10.65 4.74
CA TRP A 319 16.43 -11.74 5.62
C TRP A 319 17.14 -12.88 4.87
N ILE A 320 16.59 -13.32 3.73
CA ILE A 320 17.22 -14.30 2.84
C ILE A 320 18.57 -13.79 2.34
N ALA A 321 18.66 -12.52 1.93
CA ALA A 321 19.90 -11.91 1.46
C ALA A 321 20.99 -11.93 2.54
N LEU A 322 20.64 -11.64 3.79
CA LEU A 322 21.55 -11.73 4.93
C LEU A 322 22.02 -13.17 5.18
N ALA A 323 21.10 -14.14 5.12
CA ALA A 323 21.43 -15.55 5.30
C ALA A 323 22.38 -16.06 4.21
N VAL A 324 22.13 -15.70 2.95
CA VAL A 324 23.00 -16.04 1.81
C VAL A 324 24.36 -15.36 1.95
N ALA A 325 24.40 -14.07 2.32
CA ALA A 325 25.65 -13.36 2.55
C ALA A 325 26.50 -14.01 3.65
N ASP A 326 25.89 -14.42 4.76
CA ASP A 326 26.62 -15.12 5.82
C ASP A 326 27.13 -16.49 5.39
N ARG A 327 26.33 -17.25 4.64
CA ARG A 327 26.71 -18.58 4.13
C ARG A 327 27.89 -18.51 3.16
N LEU A 328 27.95 -17.49 2.30
CA LEU A 328 29.01 -17.36 1.29
C LEU A 328 30.25 -16.64 1.80
N VAL A 329 30.11 -15.58 2.60
CA VAL A 329 31.24 -14.71 2.95
C VAL A 329 32.03 -15.25 4.14
N ARG A 330 31.41 -15.95 5.09
CA ARG A 330 32.13 -16.50 6.26
C ARG A 330 33.23 -17.49 5.86
N PRO A 331 32.97 -18.55 5.06
CA PRO A 331 34.00 -19.56 4.77
C PRO A 331 35.12 -19.01 3.88
N VAL A 332 34.80 -18.10 2.95
CA VAL A 332 35.80 -17.34 2.18
C VAL A 332 36.71 -16.54 3.12
N GLY A 333 36.15 -16.00 4.20
CA GLY A 333 36.93 -15.29 5.20
C GLY A 333 37.90 -16.14 5.99
N GLU A 334 37.45 -17.34 6.38
CA GLU A 334 38.30 -18.32 7.03
C GLU A 334 39.46 -18.74 6.11
N LEU A 335 39.20 -18.98 4.82
CA LEU A 335 40.22 -19.25 3.81
C LEU A 335 41.25 -18.13 3.68
N VAL A 336 40.81 -16.87 3.59
CA VAL A 336 41.71 -15.71 3.54
C VAL A 336 42.55 -15.60 4.80
N SER A 337 41.96 -15.85 5.98
CA SER A 337 42.69 -15.81 7.25
C SER A 337 43.74 -16.92 7.37
N ALA A 338 43.41 -18.14 6.94
CA ALA A 338 44.33 -19.26 6.94
C ALA A 338 45.47 -19.04 5.93
N ALA A 339 45.17 -18.51 4.74
CA ALA A 339 46.18 -18.16 3.75
C ALA A 339 47.19 -17.12 4.29
N ARG A 340 46.73 -16.09 5.01
CA ARG A 340 47.62 -15.11 5.66
C ARG A 340 48.52 -15.73 6.74
N ARG A 341 48.03 -16.73 7.48
CA ARG A 341 48.86 -17.47 8.45
C ARG A 341 49.96 -18.27 7.76
N VAL A 342 49.62 -18.95 6.67
CA VAL A 342 50.59 -19.70 5.85
C VAL A 342 51.63 -18.76 5.24
N GLU A 343 51.21 -17.59 4.75
CA GLU A 343 52.12 -16.53 4.27
C GLU A 343 53.07 -16.05 5.39
N GLY A 344 52.58 -15.97 6.63
CA GLY A 344 53.37 -15.67 7.82
C GLY A 344 54.29 -16.81 8.31
N GLY A 345 54.37 -17.93 7.60
CA GLY A 345 55.22 -19.07 7.92
C GLY A 345 54.56 -20.17 8.76
N ASP A 346 53.31 -20.00 9.18
CA ASP A 346 52.57 -21.02 9.93
C ASP A 346 51.92 -22.03 8.99
N LEU A 347 52.70 -23.05 8.61
CA LEU A 347 52.24 -24.15 7.76
C LEU A 347 51.25 -25.12 8.46
N THR A 348 50.99 -24.94 9.76
CA THR A 348 50.01 -25.75 10.50
C THR A 348 48.58 -25.22 10.35
N ALA A 349 48.41 -24.02 9.79
CA ALA A 349 47.11 -23.43 9.55
C ALA A 349 46.23 -24.33 8.67
N ARG A 350 45.00 -24.59 9.12
CA ARG A 350 43.98 -25.35 8.42
C ARG A 350 42.66 -24.61 8.46
N VAL A 351 41.85 -24.78 7.42
CA VAL A 351 40.47 -24.31 7.39
C VAL A 351 39.58 -25.44 7.91
N ALA A 352 38.61 -25.11 8.77
CA ALA A 352 37.69 -26.08 9.34
C ALA A 352 36.93 -26.83 8.21
N ALA A 353 36.65 -28.11 8.44
CA ALA A 353 35.96 -28.95 7.47
C ALA A 353 34.62 -28.29 7.07
N PRO A 354 34.44 -27.93 5.79
CA PRO A 354 33.24 -27.26 5.33
C PRO A 354 32.01 -28.15 5.60
N THR A 355 31.01 -27.60 6.28
CA THR A 355 29.74 -28.31 6.53
C THR A 355 28.90 -28.45 5.25
N ALA A 356 29.23 -27.69 4.20
CA ALA A 356 28.54 -27.67 2.91
C ALA A 356 29.42 -28.29 1.80
N GLN A 357 28.85 -29.20 1.02
CA GLN A 357 29.46 -29.79 -0.18
C GLN A 357 29.30 -28.85 -1.39
N ASP A 358 29.78 -27.62 -1.29
CA ASP A 358 29.75 -26.62 -2.37
C ASP A 358 31.16 -26.31 -2.91
N GLU A 359 31.24 -25.40 -3.88
CA GLU A 359 32.50 -24.97 -4.50
C GLU A 359 33.48 -24.39 -3.48
N VAL A 360 32.97 -23.74 -2.43
CA VAL A 360 33.78 -23.20 -1.34
C VAL A 360 34.35 -24.34 -0.50
N GLY A 361 33.56 -25.39 -0.28
CA GLY A 361 34.04 -26.59 0.38
C GLY A 361 35.15 -27.31 -0.39
N THR A 362 35.01 -27.38 -1.71
CA THR A 362 36.05 -27.93 -2.60
C THR A 362 37.35 -27.13 -2.52
N LEU A 363 37.24 -25.80 -2.50
CA LEU A 363 38.40 -24.90 -2.37
C LEU A 363 39.12 -25.07 -1.02
N ALA A 364 38.36 -25.22 0.08
CA ALA A 364 38.94 -25.44 1.40
C ALA A 364 39.70 -26.77 1.50
N ASN A 365 39.17 -27.84 0.90
CA ASN A 365 39.86 -29.12 0.83
C ASN A 365 41.15 -29.04 0.02
N ALA A 366 41.12 -28.37 -1.14
CA ALA A 366 42.31 -28.14 -1.96
C ALA A 366 43.38 -27.32 -1.21
N PHE A 367 42.97 -26.27 -0.49
CA PHE A 367 43.86 -25.46 0.34
C PHE A 367 44.52 -26.28 1.46
N ASN A 368 43.75 -27.10 2.18
CA ASN A 368 44.27 -27.97 3.24
C ASN A 368 45.24 -29.03 2.68
N ALA A 369 44.98 -29.58 1.50
CA ALA A 369 45.88 -30.53 0.84
C ALA A 369 47.20 -29.87 0.41
N MET A 370 47.14 -28.66 -0.16
CA MET A 370 48.32 -27.88 -0.55
C MET A 370 49.20 -27.54 0.66
N THR A 371 48.61 -27.03 1.74
CA THR A 371 49.35 -26.67 2.96
C THR A 371 49.96 -27.89 3.66
N SER A 372 49.29 -29.04 3.64
CA SER A 372 49.85 -30.31 4.12
C SER A 372 51.09 -30.72 3.32
N ARG A 373 51.05 -30.62 1.98
CA ARG A 373 52.22 -30.91 1.12
C ARG A 373 53.38 -29.95 1.37
N LEU A 374 53.11 -28.65 1.52
CA LEU A 374 54.14 -27.66 1.86
C LEU A 374 54.79 -27.99 3.21
N GLN A 375 53.99 -28.30 4.24
CA GLN A 375 54.51 -28.67 5.55
C GLN A 375 55.41 -29.92 5.49
N GLN A 376 55.01 -30.94 4.73
CA GLN A 376 55.81 -32.15 4.52
C GLN A 376 57.13 -31.84 3.78
N GLN A 377 57.08 -31.03 2.72
CA GLN A 377 58.27 -30.63 1.97
C GLN A 377 59.25 -29.82 2.82
N THR A 378 58.76 -28.85 3.59
CA THR A 378 59.61 -28.06 4.49
C THR A 378 60.22 -28.93 5.59
N SER A 379 59.43 -29.83 6.20
CA SER A 379 59.96 -30.77 7.20
C SER A 379 61.02 -31.70 6.61
N ALA A 380 60.82 -32.22 5.40
CA ALA A 380 61.79 -33.07 4.73
C ALA A 380 63.09 -32.32 4.40
N LEU A 381 62.99 -31.05 3.98
CA LEU A 381 64.15 -30.19 3.75
C LEU A 381 64.93 -29.91 5.04
N VAL A 382 64.24 -29.65 6.16
CA VAL A 382 64.88 -29.44 7.46
C VAL A 382 65.59 -30.72 7.91
N THR A 383 64.92 -31.88 7.89
CA THR A 383 65.55 -33.17 8.23
C THR A 383 66.75 -33.48 7.33
N ALA A 384 66.66 -33.19 6.03
CA ALA A 384 67.78 -33.38 5.11
C ALA A 384 68.97 -32.45 5.42
N ASN A 385 68.70 -31.20 5.81
CA ASN A 385 69.74 -30.25 6.22
C ASN A 385 70.41 -30.70 7.52
N ASP A 386 69.63 -31.11 8.53
CA ASP A 386 70.16 -31.65 9.80
C ASP A 386 71.05 -32.88 9.57
N GLN A 387 70.68 -33.75 8.61
CA GLN A 387 71.50 -34.90 8.21
C GLN A 387 72.80 -34.48 7.52
N LEU A 388 72.78 -33.43 6.68
CA LEU A 388 73.97 -32.89 6.04
C LEU A 388 74.93 -32.27 7.07
N ASP A 389 74.41 -31.51 8.03
CA ASP A 389 75.22 -30.91 9.09
C ASP A 389 75.79 -31.96 10.03
N SER A 390 75.00 -32.97 10.42
CA SER A 390 75.48 -34.12 11.20
C SER A 390 76.58 -34.89 10.46
N ARG A 391 76.43 -35.08 9.13
CA ARG A 391 77.48 -35.70 8.28
C ARG A 391 78.74 -34.85 8.22
N ARG A 392 78.62 -33.53 8.08
CA ARG A 392 79.78 -32.61 8.06
C ARG A 392 80.54 -32.68 9.37
N ALA A 393 79.85 -32.57 10.51
CA ALA A 393 80.47 -32.64 11.83
C ALA A 393 81.18 -33.99 12.07
N LEU A 394 80.60 -35.11 11.60
CA LEU A 394 81.24 -36.42 11.67
C LEU A 394 82.53 -36.46 10.83
N ILE A 395 82.50 -35.98 9.59
CA ILE A 395 83.68 -35.96 8.71
C ILE A 395 84.78 -35.11 9.34
N GLU A 396 84.45 -33.93 9.87
CA GLU A 396 85.42 -33.04 10.52
C GLU A 396 86.03 -33.66 11.78
N ALA A 397 85.22 -34.27 12.65
CA ALA A 397 85.69 -34.99 13.83
C ALA A 397 86.60 -36.18 13.46
N VAL A 398 86.23 -36.96 12.43
CA VAL A 398 87.06 -38.05 11.92
C VAL A 398 88.37 -37.50 11.36
N MET A 399 88.34 -36.47 10.52
CA MET A 399 89.52 -35.86 9.90
C MET A 399 90.50 -35.29 10.92
N SER A 400 90.00 -34.72 12.02
CA SER A 400 90.82 -34.27 13.16
C SER A 400 91.37 -35.42 14.00
N GLY A 401 90.73 -36.59 14.00
CA GLY A 401 91.16 -37.77 14.76
C GLY A 401 92.15 -38.68 14.03
N VAL A 402 92.32 -38.53 12.71
CA VAL A 402 93.27 -39.34 11.93
C VAL A 402 94.70 -38.86 12.16
N THR A 403 95.59 -39.76 12.58
CA THR A 403 97.02 -39.46 12.84
C THR A 403 97.82 -39.16 11.57
N ALA A 404 97.35 -39.61 10.40
CA ALA A 404 97.94 -39.25 9.11
C ALA A 404 97.58 -37.80 8.73
N GLY A 405 98.56 -37.06 8.21
CA GLY A 405 98.33 -35.74 7.64
C GLY A 405 97.55 -35.83 6.33
N VAL A 406 96.44 -35.08 6.21
CA VAL A 406 95.60 -35.00 5.02
C VAL A 406 95.56 -33.57 4.51
N ILE A 407 95.89 -33.40 3.23
CA ILE A 407 95.91 -32.10 2.54
C ILE A 407 95.17 -32.28 1.22
N SER A 408 94.12 -31.48 0.99
CA SER A 408 93.41 -31.39 -0.26
C SER A 408 93.85 -30.16 -1.03
N ILE A 409 94.13 -30.31 -2.32
CA ILE A 409 94.59 -29.24 -3.21
C ILE A 409 93.54 -29.08 -4.31
N SER A 410 93.17 -27.84 -4.64
CA SER A 410 92.27 -27.53 -5.74
C SER A 410 92.97 -27.56 -7.10
N HIS A 411 92.18 -27.55 -8.17
CA HIS A 411 92.66 -27.58 -9.56
C HIS A 411 93.61 -26.45 -9.96
N ASP A 412 93.67 -25.36 -9.19
CA ASP A 412 94.54 -24.20 -9.30
C ASP A 412 95.82 -24.31 -8.45
N GLY A 413 96.04 -25.45 -7.78
CA GLY A 413 97.23 -25.71 -6.96
C GLY A 413 97.17 -25.16 -5.53
N MET A 414 96.05 -24.57 -5.11
CA MET A 414 95.87 -24.02 -3.76
C MET A 414 95.40 -25.08 -2.75
N VAL A 415 95.83 -24.99 -1.49
CA VAL A 415 95.34 -25.88 -0.42
C VAL A 415 93.90 -25.50 -0.06
N ARG A 416 92.98 -26.46 -0.13
CA ARG A 416 91.54 -26.28 0.14
C ARG A 416 91.13 -26.80 1.52
N LEU A 417 91.84 -27.80 2.03
CA LEU A 417 91.56 -28.44 3.30
C LEU A 417 92.86 -29.03 3.86
N ILE A 418 93.14 -28.79 5.12
CA ILE A 418 94.29 -29.36 5.84
C ILE A 418 93.82 -29.79 7.23
N ASN A 419 94.17 -31.02 7.66
CA ASN A 419 93.79 -31.49 9.00
C ASN A 419 94.87 -31.15 10.05
N SER A 420 94.48 -31.19 11.33
CA SER A 420 95.35 -30.87 12.47
C SER A 420 96.64 -31.70 12.50
N SER A 421 96.59 -32.99 12.14
CA SER A 421 97.78 -33.83 12.00
C SER A 421 98.75 -33.36 10.91
N ALA A 422 98.26 -32.89 9.75
CA ALA A 422 99.10 -32.33 8.69
C ALA A 422 99.71 -30.99 9.09
N ILE A 423 98.96 -30.13 9.78
CA ILE A 423 99.45 -28.87 10.36
C ILE A 423 100.61 -29.17 11.32
N ALA A 424 100.43 -30.12 12.24
CA ALA A 424 101.45 -30.54 13.19
C ALA A 424 102.69 -31.16 12.51
N LEU A 425 102.50 -31.98 11.48
CA LEU A 425 103.60 -32.61 10.73
C LEU A 425 104.39 -31.63 9.86
N LEU A 426 103.73 -30.62 9.28
CA LEU A 426 104.34 -29.62 8.41
C LEU A 426 104.91 -28.42 9.17
N GLY A 427 104.61 -28.28 10.47
CA GLY A 427 105.11 -27.20 11.32
C GLY A 427 104.64 -25.81 10.90
N VAL A 428 103.54 -25.73 10.13
CA VAL A 428 102.90 -24.47 9.76
C VAL A 428 101.96 -24.07 10.90
N GLY A 429 102.14 -22.87 11.45
CA GLY A 429 101.25 -22.33 12.48
C GLY A 429 99.83 -22.13 11.94
N ASP A 430 98.86 -22.10 12.84
CA ASP A 430 97.41 -22.11 12.60
C ASP A 430 96.86 -20.79 12.01
N GLU A 431 97.59 -20.16 11.07
CA GLU A 431 97.16 -18.97 10.35
C GLU A 431 97.13 -19.23 8.83
N ALA A 432 95.95 -19.63 8.34
CA ALA A 432 95.47 -19.36 6.99
C ALA A 432 93.94 -19.30 6.98
#